data_AF-A0A5J4PN86-F1
#
_entry.id   AF-A0A5J4PN86-F1
#
_cell.length_a   1.000
_cell.length_b   1.000
_cell.length_c   1.000
_cell.angle_alpha   90.00
_cell.angle_beta   90.00
_cell.angle_gamma   90.00
#
_symmetry.space_group_name_H-M   'P 1'
#
loop_
_entity.id
_entity.type
_entity.pdbx_description
1 polymer ?
#
loop_
_entity_poly.entity_id
_entity_poly.type
_entity_poly.pdbx_seq_one_letter_code
_entity_poly.pdbx_strand_id
1 'polypeptide(L)'
;EWMIKDWVNWKWLSGDHIVEQHVHNIDVFTWFSGLKPVYATGFGSRQRRITGDQYDNFSIDFTMENGIHLHSMCRQIDGCADNVSEFIQGTKGSWSTANGNTVINDLAGNEIWKYDYAAEEQAFKQTDPYVLEHVNWVNHIRSNKPIDQASETAVANMAAIMGRESAYTGAKTTWEEMIASTLDYTPQDLNLGKMNMSAFVVPVPGKGK
;
A
#
# COMPACT_ATOMS: atom_id res chain seq x y z
N GLU A 1 1.27 -11.73 25.47
CA GLU A 1 2.09 -10.76 24.69
C GLU A 1 2.59 -11.24 23.34
N TRP A 2 2.61 -12.55 23.03
CA TRP A 2 3.29 -13.04 21.83
C TRP A 2 2.79 -12.40 20.51
N MET A 3 1.48 -12.19 20.36
CA MET A 3 0.92 -11.53 19.17
C MET A 3 1.32 -10.07 19.03
N ILE A 4 1.58 -9.36 20.13
CA ILE A 4 2.08 -7.98 20.09
C ILE A 4 3.54 -7.96 19.61
N LYS A 5 4.33 -8.97 20.02
CA LYS A 5 5.72 -9.11 19.55
C LYS A 5 5.78 -9.58 18.09
N ASP A 6 4.77 -10.32 17.64
CA ASP A 6 4.58 -10.84 16.28
C ASP A 6 3.51 -10.06 15.50
N TRP A 7 3.32 -8.76 15.83
CA TRP A 7 2.13 -7.99 15.42
C TRP A 7 1.94 -7.92 13.91
N VAL A 8 3.04 -7.89 13.16
CA VAL A 8 3.04 -7.82 11.70
C VAL A 8 2.32 -8.99 11.04
N ASN A 9 2.22 -10.14 11.71
CA ASN A 9 1.59 -11.36 11.19
C ASN A 9 0.07 -11.44 11.46
N TRP A 10 -0.53 -10.50 12.21
CA TRP A 10 -1.95 -10.56 12.60
C TRP A 10 -2.78 -9.48 11.93
N LYS A 11 -3.84 -9.88 11.21
CA LYS A 11 -4.74 -8.97 10.49
C LYS A 11 -5.33 -7.87 11.39
N TRP A 12 -5.68 -8.19 12.63
CA TRP A 12 -6.26 -7.21 13.55
C TRP A 12 -5.26 -6.18 14.08
N LEU A 13 -3.95 -6.44 13.94
CA LEU A 13 -2.89 -5.53 14.36
C LEU A 13 -2.31 -4.75 13.17
N SER A 14 -1.76 -5.46 12.18
CA SER A 14 -1.12 -4.80 11.02
C SER A 14 -2.07 -4.60 9.84
N GLY A 15 -3.20 -5.30 9.80
CA GLY A 15 -4.05 -5.28 8.61
C GLY A 15 -3.52 -6.10 7.44
N ASP A 16 -2.48 -6.91 7.63
CA ASP A 16 -1.68 -7.56 6.57
C ASP A 16 -0.71 -6.60 5.89
N HIS A 17 0.35 -7.15 5.28
CA HIS A 17 1.44 -6.40 4.69
C HIS A 17 0.99 -5.50 3.54
N ILE A 18 -0.19 -5.72 2.97
CA ILE A 18 -0.77 -4.78 2.00
C ILE A 18 -1.18 -3.46 2.65
N VAL A 19 -1.75 -3.49 3.87
CA VAL A 19 -2.20 -2.31 4.62
C VAL A 19 -1.05 -1.65 5.37
N GLU A 20 -0.14 -2.44 5.93
CA GLU A 20 0.95 -1.92 6.75
C GLU A 20 2.15 -1.44 5.94
N GLN A 21 2.55 -2.16 4.88
CA GLN A 21 3.77 -1.88 4.12
C GLN A 21 3.48 -1.48 2.66
N HIS A 22 2.70 -2.27 1.93
CA HIS A 22 2.48 -2.01 0.50
C HIS A 22 1.62 -0.76 0.23
N VAL A 23 0.92 -0.26 1.25
CA VAL A 23 0.17 1.00 1.20
C VAL A 23 1.03 2.13 0.68
N HIS A 24 2.35 2.12 0.93
CA HIS A 24 3.28 3.11 0.37
C HIS A 24 3.25 3.17 -1.17
N ASN A 25 3.27 2.03 -1.88
CA ASN A 25 3.22 2.04 -3.35
C ASN A 25 1.83 2.38 -3.89
N ILE A 26 0.77 2.01 -3.15
CA ILE A 26 -0.60 2.40 -3.49
C ILE A 26 -0.74 3.92 -3.35
N ASP A 27 -0.17 4.48 -2.28
CA ASP A 27 -0.18 5.91 -1.98
C ASP A 27 0.53 6.73 -3.05
N VAL A 28 1.68 6.28 -3.57
CA VAL A 28 2.40 6.98 -4.64
C VAL A 28 1.47 7.34 -5.80
N PHE A 29 0.61 6.41 -6.24
CA PHE A 29 -0.31 6.70 -7.33
C PHE A 29 -1.53 7.52 -6.89
N THR A 30 -2.15 7.22 -5.75
CA THR A 30 -3.33 7.99 -5.29
C THR A 30 -2.97 9.44 -4.98
N TRP A 31 -1.81 9.68 -4.37
CA TRP A 31 -1.25 11.01 -4.12
C TRP A 31 -0.91 11.73 -5.43
N PHE A 32 -0.13 11.11 -6.31
CA PHE A 32 0.30 11.73 -7.57
C PHE A 32 -0.88 12.10 -8.47
N SER A 33 -1.86 11.21 -8.58
CA SER A 33 -2.98 11.39 -9.50
C SER A 33 -4.13 12.20 -8.88
N GLY A 34 -4.23 12.26 -7.55
CA GLY A 34 -5.40 12.77 -6.84
C GLY A 34 -6.67 11.93 -7.06
N LEU A 35 -6.54 10.74 -7.65
CA LEU A 35 -7.66 9.87 -7.97
C LEU A 35 -7.91 8.88 -6.84
N LYS A 36 -9.20 8.59 -6.63
CA LYS A 36 -9.66 7.55 -5.73
C LYS A 36 -10.08 6.31 -6.52
N PRO A 37 -9.86 5.09 -6.01
CA PRO A 37 -10.36 3.89 -6.66
C PRO A 37 -11.87 3.74 -6.45
N VAL A 38 -12.59 3.26 -7.48
CA VAL A 38 -14.02 2.92 -7.41
C VAL A 38 -14.26 1.48 -7.01
N TYR A 39 -13.37 0.57 -7.43
CA TYR A 39 -13.39 -0.82 -6.99
C TYR A 39 -12.01 -1.48 -7.15
N ALA A 40 -11.83 -2.58 -6.44
CA ALA A 40 -10.71 -3.50 -6.58
C ALA A 40 -11.18 -4.88 -7.03
N THR A 41 -10.36 -5.53 -7.85
CA THR A 41 -10.37 -6.98 -8.05
C THR A 41 -8.97 -7.51 -7.81
N GLY A 42 -8.84 -8.45 -6.88
CA GLY A 42 -7.54 -8.96 -6.50
C GLY A 42 -7.55 -10.43 -6.11
N PHE A 43 -6.35 -10.97 -6.00
CA PHE A 43 -6.09 -12.30 -5.49
C PHE A 43 -4.77 -12.29 -4.72
N GLY A 44 -4.60 -13.32 -3.89
CA GLY A 44 -3.41 -13.50 -3.08
C GLY A 44 -3.38 -14.90 -2.50
N SER A 45 -2.31 -15.20 -1.77
CA SER A 45 -2.17 -16.52 -1.15
C SER A 45 -1.24 -16.49 0.04
N ARG A 46 -1.42 -17.47 0.93
CA ARG A 46 -0.42 -17.85 1.92
C ARG A 46 0.31 -19.10 1.44
N GLN A 47 1.63 -19.08 1.51
CA GLN A 47 2.54 -20.16 1.12
C GLN A 47 3.53 -20.54 2.21
N ARG A 48 4.13 -19.58 2.94
CA ARG A 48 5.31 -19.86 3.80
C ARG A 48 5.18 -19.39 5.24
N ARG A 49 4.34 -18.39 5.54
CA ARG A 49 4.15 -17.93 6.93
C ARG A 49 3.78 -19.10 7.85
N ILE A 50 4.41 -19.14 9.04
CA ILE A 50 4.16 -20.16 10.07
C ILE A 50 3.07 -19.70 11.04
N THR A 51 3.14 -18.44 11.49
CA THR A 51 2.18 -17.80 12.39
C THR A 51 1.32 -16.79 11.65
N GLY A 52 0.33 -16.22 12.31
CA GLY A 52 -0.53 -15.22 11.69
C GLY A 52 -1.64 -15.77 10.84
N ASP A 53 -2.46 -14.86 10.36
CA ASP A 53 -3.69 -15.12 9.63
C ASP A 53 -3.76 -14.34 8.30
N GLN A 54 -2.57 -14.14 7.73
CA GLN A 54 -2.27 -13.26 6.60
C GLN A 54 -1.73 -14.00 5.38
N TYR A 55 -1.70 -13.30 4.24
CA TYR A 55 -1.10 -13.75 2.99
C TYR A 55 0.40 -13.43 2.92
N ASP A 56 1.08 -14.14 2.02
CA ASP A 56 2.48 -13.89 1.65
C ASP A 56 2.57 -12.97 0.41
N ASN A 57 1.48 -12.81 -0.33
CA ASN A 57 1.42 -12.00 -1.56
C ASN A 57 0.01 -11.51 -1.86
N PHE A 58 -0.03 -10.38 -2.57
CA PHE A 58 -1.24 -9.78 -3.15
C PHE A 58 -0.95 -9.32 -4.58
N SER A 59 -1.96 -9.41 -5.44
CA SER A 59 -2.00 -8.82 -6.78
C SER A 59 -3.38 -8.22 -6.97
N ILE A 60 -3.46 -6.91 -6.96
CA ILE A 60 -4.71 -6.15 -6.98
C ILE A 60 -4.74 -5.27 -8.22
N ASP A 61 -5.85 -5.29 -8.93
CA ASP A 61 -6.17 -4.31 -9.96
C ASP A 61 -7.24 -3.35 -9.40
N PHE A 62 -6.89 -2.08 -9.31
CA PHE A 62 -7.78 -1.00 -8.91
C PHE A 62 -8.26 -0.26 -10.16
N THR A 63 -9.58 -0.10 -10.30
CA THR A 63 -10.13 0.84 -11.27
C THR A 63 -10.36 2.18 -10.58
N MET A 64 -9.81 3.25 -11.14
CA MET A 64 -9.91 4.61 -10.63
C MET A 64 -11.17 5.32 -11.15
N GLU A 65 -11.59 6.41 -10.50
CA GLU A 65 -12.79 7.18 -10.87
C GLU A 65 -12.83 7.65 -12.34
N ASN A 66 -11.66 7.84 -12.97
CA ASN A 66 -11.54 8.22 -14.37
C ASN A 66 -11.30 7.05 -15.34
N GLY A 67 -11.37 5.80 -14.85
CA GLY A 67 -11.15 4.59 -15.64
C GLY A 67 -9.70 4.17 -15.82
N ILE A 68 -8.72 4.86 -15.21
CA ILE A 68 -7.35 4.36 -15.14
C ILE A 68 -7.32 3.07 -14.32
N HIS A 69 -6.47 2.13 -14.72
CA HIS A 69 -6.15 0.95 -13.94
C HIS A 69 -4.82 1.13 -13.23
N LEU A 70 -4.81 0.86 -11.93
CA LEU A 70 -3.62 0.72 -11.10
C LEU A 70 -3.49 -0.76 -10.71
N HIS A 71 -2.55 -1.46 -11.36
CA HIS A 71 -2.15 -2.79 -10.90
C HIS A 71 -1.06 -2.67 -9.85
N SER A 72 -1.36 -3.11 -8.63
CA SER A 72 -0.46 -3.07 -7.48
C SER A 72 -0.26 -4.49 -6.95
N MET A 73 0.99 -4.94 -6.91
CA MET A 73 1.33 -6.28 -6.43
C MET A 73 2.50 -6.23 -5.45
N CYS A 74 2.46 -7.12 -4.47
CA CYS A 74 3.51 -7.26 -3.45
C CYS A 74 3.68 -8.71 -3.01
N ARG A 75 4.86 -9.00 -2.46
CA ARG A 75 5.23 -10.32 -1.95
C ARG A 75 6.23 -10.18 -0.81
N GLN A 76 5.99 -10.87 0.30
CA GLN A 76 6.94 -11.07 1.39
C GLN A 76 7.39 -12.54 1.43
N ILE A 77 8.22 -12.93 0.46
CA ILE A 77 8.80 -14.27 0.38
C ILE A 77 10.28 -14.16 0.01
N ASP A 78 11.15 -14.52 0.95
CA ASP A 78 12.60 -14.54 0.75
C ASP A 78 13.03 -15.50 -0.37
N GLY A 79 14.10 -15.12 -1.08
CA GLY A 79 14.69 -15.92 -2.16
C GLY A 79 13.97 -15.79 -3.51
N CYS A 80 13.13 -14.77 -3.68
CA CYS A 80 12.51 -14.41 -4.96
C CYS A 80 13.17 -13.16 -5.55
N ALA A 81 12.73 -12.75 -6.75
CA ALA A 81 13.16 -11.47 -7.32
C ALA A 81 12.70 -10.29 -6.46
N ASP A 82 13.63 -9.38 -6.16
CA ASP A 82 13.36 -8.17 -5.38
C ASP A 82 13.12 -7.00 -6.34
N ASN A 83 12.03 -6.26 -6.12
CA ASN A 83 11.78 -5.00 -6.80
C ASN A 83 10.78 -4.16 -6.01
N VAL A 84 11.15 -2.93 -5.70
CA VAL A 84 10.25 -1.89 -5.21
C VAL A 84 10.37 -0.73 -6.19
N SER A 85 9.36 -0.58 -7.02
CA SER A 85 9.34 0.43 -8.08
C SER A 85 7.93 0.68 -8.56
N GLU A 86 7.75 1.83 -9.17
CA GLU A 86 6.57 2.24 -9.89
C GLU A 86 6.85 2.28 -11.39
N PHE A 87 5.80 2.03 -12.15
CA PHE A 87 5.81 2.15 -13.59
C PHE A 87 4.48 2.74 -14.05
N ILE A 88 4.53 3.82 -14.83
CA ILE A 88 3.35 4.44 -15.41
C ILE A 88 3.49 4.40 -16.93
N GLN A 89 2.53 3.77 -17.60
CA GLN A 89 2.44 3.79 -19.06
C GLN A 89 1.44 4.86 -19.51
N GLY A 90 1.92 5.82 -20.30
CA GLY A 90 1.11 6.84 -20.96
C GLY A 90 1.00 6.61 -22.46
N THR A 91 0.25 7.49 -23.14
CA THR A 91 0.06 7.45 -24.61
C THR A 91 1.27 7.99 -25.40
N LYS A 92 2.24 8.60 -24.73
CA LYS A 92 3.43 9.22 -25.35
C LYS A 92 4.76 8.67 -24.84
N GLY A 93 4.72 7.74 -23.89
CA GLY A 93 5.91 7.29 -23.19
C GLY A 93 5.57 6.60 -21.88
N SER A 94 6.61 6.35 -21.09
CA SER A 94 6.50 5.74 -19.77
C SER A 94 7.37 6.46 -18.75
N TRP A 95 7.01 6.33 -17.47
CA TRP A 95 7.83 6.74 -16.34
C TRP A 95 8.14 5.53 -15.47
N SER A 96 9.35 5.43 -14.93
CA SER A 96 9.72 4.36 -13.99
C SER A 96 10.70 4.80 -12.91
N THR A 97 10.56 4.19 -11.73
CA THR A 97 11.50 4.32 -10.61
C THR A 97 12.44 3.11 -10.43
N ALA A 98 12.41 2.15 -11.36
CA ALA A 98 13.17 0.91 -11.24
C ALA A 98 14.70 1.16 -11.19
N ASN A 99 15.40 0.28 -10.48
CA ASN A 99 16.86 0.32 -10.31
C ASN A 99 17.38 1.64 -9.69
N GLY A 100 16.58 2.30 -8.86
CA GLY A 100 16.95 3.57 -8.20
C GLY A 100 17.07 4.76 -9.15
N ASN A 101 16.54 4.66 -10.37
CA ASN A 101 16.46 5.79 -11.29
C ASN A 101 15.07 6.42 -11.23
N THR A 102 14.89 7.59 -11.84
CA THR A 102 13.57 8.19 -12.05
C THR A 102 13.56 8.79 -13.45
N VAL A 103 12.99 8.05 -14.40
CA VAL A 103 13.21 8.29 -15.84
C VAL A 103 11.89 8.33 -16.58
N ILE A 104 11.80 9.22 -17.56
CA ILE A 104 10.73 9.24 -18.56
C ILE A 104 11.34 8.87 -19.91
N ASN A 105 10.76 7.86 -20.56
CA ASN A 105 11.10 7.42 -21.91
C ASN A 105 9.95 7.70 -22.86
N ASP A 106 10.24 8.00 -24.14
CA ASP A 106 9.23 7.99 -25.20
C ASP A 106 8.80 6.56 -25.59
N LEU A 107 7.86 6.43 -26.52
CA LEU A 107 7.39 5.11 -26.99
C LEU A 107 8.44 4.30 -27.77
N ALA A 108 9.51 4.93 -28.25
CA ALA A 108 10.62 4.25 -28.92
C ALA A 108 11.70 3.81 -27.92
N GLY A 109 11.55 4.14 -26.63
CA GLY A 109 12.50 3.82 -25.57
C GLY A 109 13.63 4.84 -25.43
N ASN A 110 13.53 6.02 -26.06
CA ASN A 110 14.50 7.08 -25.87
C ASN A 110 14.23 7.79 -24.54
N GLU A 111 15.29 7.98 -23.73
CA GLU A 111 15.23 8.81 -22.53
C GLU A 111 14.97 10.28 -22.94
N ILE A 112 13.86 10.85 -22.45
CA ILE A 112 13.51 12.26 -22.70
C ILE A 112 13.65 13.12 -21.45
N TRP A 113 13.67 12.49 -20.27
CA TRP A 113 13.97 13.17 -19.00
C TRP A 113 14.44 12.16 -17.95
N LYS A 114 15.33 12.59 -17.07
CA LYS A 114 15.81 11.83 -15.92
C LYS A 114 16.01 12.76 -14.73
N TYR A 115 15.62 12.30 -13.53
CA TYR A 115 15.89 13.02 -12.29
C TYR A 115 17.40 13.08 -12.03
N ASP A 116 17.91 14.27 -11.76
CA ASP A 116 19.32 14.52 -11.53
C ASP A 116 19.62 14.57 -10.03
N TYR A 117 19.87 13.39 -9.46
CA TYR A 117 20.26 13.25 -8.05
C TYR A 117 21.54 14.00 -7.69
N ALA A 118 22.49 14.15 -8.64
CA ALA A 118 23.75 14.85 -8.39
C ALA A 118 23.52 16.37 -8.30
N ALA A 119 22.65 16.91 -9.16
CA ALA A 119 22.24 18.31 -9.06
C ALA A 119 21.45 18.59 -7.77
N GLU A 120 20.59 17.67 -7.34
CA GLU A 120 19.86 17.78 -6.06
C GLU A 120 20.83 17.87 -4.87
N GLU A 121 21.81 16.96 -4.79
CA GLU A 121 22.79 16.95 -3.70
C GLU A 121 23.67 18.21 -3.68
N GLN A 122 23.94 18.81 -4.85
CA GLN A 122 24.65 20.08 -4.94
C GLN A 122 23.78 21.28 -4.52
N ALA A 123 22.48 21.22 -4.84
CA ALA A 123 21.54 22.29 -4.54
C ALA A 123 21.06 22.29 -3.08
N PHE A 124 20.96 21.12 -2.45
CA PHE A 124 20.37 20.95 -1.14
C PHE A 124 21.29 20.22 -0.18
N LYS A 125 21.43 20.76 1.04
CA LYS A 125 22.22 20.13 2.11
C LYS A 125 21.55 18.89 2.73
N GLN A 126 20.26 18.70 2.48
CA GLN A 126 19.45 17.64 3.04
C GLN A 126 18.46 17.16 1.97
N THR A 127 18.51 15.87 1.66
CA THR A 127 17.71 15.20 0.63
C THR A 127 17.01 13.95 1.16
N ASP A 128 17.25 13.55 2.41
CA ASP A 128 16.59 12.41 3.05
C ASP A 128 15.09 12.71 3.24
N PRO A 129 14.19 11.98 2.57
CA PRO A 129 12.75 12.25 2.62
C PRO A 129 12.19 12.08 4.04
N TYR A 130 12.75 11.20 4.86
CA TYR A 130 12.29 11.00 6.24
C TYR A 130 12.61 12.22 7.11
N VAL A 131 13.78 12.83 6.90
CA VAL A 131 14.15 14.07 7.59
C VAL A 131 13.29 15.23 7.09
N LEU A 132 13.08 15.33 5.78
CA LEU A 132 12.30 16.40 5.17
C LEU A 132 10.84 16.37 5.62
N GLU A 133 10.22 15.19 5.76
CA GLU A 133 8.87 15.03 6.29
C GLU A 133 8.76 15.61 7.72
N HIS A 134 9.70 15.28 8.60
CA HIS A 134 9.73 15.81 9.97
C HIS A 134 9.96 17.32 9.99
N VAL A 135 10.86 17.82 9.15
CA VAL A 135 11.09 19.27 9.00
C VAL A 135 9.81 19.98 8.55
N ASN A 136 9.08 19.41 7.59
CA ASN A 136 7.81 19.95 7.11
C ASN A 136 6.79 20.03 8.26
N TRP A 137 6.58 18.92 8.97
CA TRP A 137 5.66 18.85 10.10
C TRP A 137 5.99 19.87 11.20
N VAL A 138 7.25 19.94 11.62
CA VAL A 138 7.72 20.91 12.64
C VAL A 138 7.51 22.35 12.17
N ASN A 139 7.79 22.66 10.90
CA ASN A 139 7.59 24.00 10.35
C ASN A 139 6.11 24.42 10.33
N HIS A 140 5.21 23.52 9.96
CA HIS A 140 3.75 23.79 9.97
C HIS A 140 3.24 24.06 11.39
N ILE A 141 3.70 23.28 12.39
CA ILE A 141 3.41 23.53 13.81
C ILE A 141 3.94 24.90 14.25
N ARG A 142 5.24 25.16 14.02
CA ARG A 142 5.91 26.38 14.51
C ARG A 142 5.40 27.66 13.84
N SER A 143 4.95 27.56 12.60
CA SER A 143 4.41 28.70 11.84
C SER A 143 2.91 28.89 12.02
N ASN A 144 2.23 28.01 12.77
CA ASN A 144 0.77 27.98 12.91
C ASN A 144 0.04 27.99 11.55
N LYS A 145 0.56 27.22 10.61
CA LYS A 145 -0.05 26.99 9.29
C LYS A 145 -0.33 25.50 9.18
N PRO A 146 -1.55 25.02 9.43
CA PRO A 146 -1.86 23.60 9.31
C PRO A 146 -1.67 23.09 7.87
N ILE A 147 -1.36 21.81 7.74
CA ILE A 147 -1.41 21.05 6.48
C ILE A 147 -2.33 19.85 6.69
N ASP A 148 -3.14 19.50 5.69
CA ASP A 148 -3.94 18.27 5.69
C ASP A 148 -3.21 17.21 4.87
N GLN A 149 -2.74 16.17 5.54
CA GLN A 149 -2.27 14.92 4.92
C GLN A 149 -3.17 13.74 5.32
N ALA A 150 -4.05 13.93 6.30
CA ALA A 150 -4.85 12.85 6.84
C ALA A 150 -5.88 12.37 5.83
N SER A 151 -6.51 13.31 5.10
CA SER A 151 -7.48 12.97 4.05
C SER A 151 -6.82 12.20 2.90
N GLU A 152 -5.62 12.60 2.48
CA GLU A 152 -4.85 11.94 1.42
C GLU A 152 -4.45 10.52 1.84
N THR A 153 -3.84 10.37 3.02
CA THR A 153 -3.44 9.05 3.54
C THR A 153 -4.63 8.14 3.81
N ALA A 154 -5.78 8.68 4.22
CA ALA A 154 -7.01 7.90 4.41
C ALA A 154 -7.48 7.27 3.09
N VAL A 155 -7.24 7.93 1.94
CA VAL A 155 -7.57 7.38 0.64
C VAL A 155 -6.72 6.15 0.32
N ALA A 156 -5.40 6.26 0.46
CA ALA A 156 -4.48 5.16 0.22
C ALA A 156 -4.71 3.98 1.18
N ASN A 157 -4.93 4.26 2.46
CA ASN A 157 -5.21 3.24 3.46
C ASN A 157 -6.52 2.48 3.17
N MET A 158 -7.59 3.19 2.83
CA MET A 158 -8.85 2.55 2.44
C MET A 158 -8.71 1.75 1.15
N ALA A 159 -7.92 2.22 0.18
CA ALA A 159 -7.59 1.46 -1.03
C ALA A 159 -6.86 0.15 -0.70
N ALA A 160 -5.87 0.18 0.21
CA ALA A 160 -5.16 -1.01 0.66
C ALA A 160 -6.09 -2.01 1.36
N ILE A 161 -6.96 -1.53 2.25
CA ILE A 161 -7.99 -2.34 2.93
C ILE A 161 -8.95 -2.96 1.89
N MET A 162 -9.42 -2.19 0.91
CA MET A 162 -10.28 -2.68 -0.17
C MET A 162 -9.59 -3.76 -1.02
N GLY A 163 -8.31 -3.56 -1.35
CA GLY A 163 -7.50 -4.55 -2.07
C GLY A 163 -7.35 -5.85 -1.29
N ARG A 164 -7.09 -5.75 0.02
CA ARG A 164 -7.02 -6.91 0.92
C ARG A 164 -8.32 -7.71 0.93
N GLU A 165 -9.44 -7.04 1.19
CA GLU A 165 -10.75 -7.71 1.26
C GLU A 165 -11.15 -8.32 -0.08
N SER A 166 -10.84 -7.66 -1.20
CA SER A 166 -11.03 -8.25 -2.52
C SER A 166 -10.24 -9.55 -2.70
N ALA A 167 -8.96 -9.57 -2.31
CA ALA A 167 -8.12 -10.76 -2.42
C ALA A 167 -8.56 -11.88 -1.46
N TYR A 168 -8.96 -11.55 -0.24
CA TYR A 168 -9.39 -12.52 0.78
C TYR A 168 -10.70 -13.20 0.45
N THR A 169 -11.65 -12.44 -0.08
CA THR A 169 -12.98 -12.97 -0.45
C THR A 169 -12.98 -13.57 -1.84
N GLY A 170 -12.12 -13.08 -2.74
CA GLY A 170 -12.16 -13.34 -4.18
C GLY A 170 -13.26 -12.56 -4.90
N ALA A 171 -13.90 -11.59 -4.25
CA ALA A 171 -14.96 -10.76 -4.81
C ALA A 171 -14.40 -9.43 -5.35
N LYS A 172 -15.10 -8.85 -6.33
CA LYS A 172 -14.96 -7.43 -6.62
C LYS A 172 -15.47 -6.66 -5.39
N THR A 173 -14.67 -5.75 -4.88
CA THR A 173 -15.01 -4.93 -3.71
C THR A 173 -15.02 -3.46 -4.12
N THR A 174 -16.11 -2.74 -3.82
CA THR A 174 -16.26 -1.32 -4.17
C THR A 174 -15.87 -0.40 -3.02
N TRP A 175 -15.54 0.85 -3.36
CA TRP A 175 -15.24 1.88 -2.37
C TRP A 175 -16.42 2.09 -1.41
N GLU A 176 -17.62 2.22 -1.96
CA GLU A 176 -18.86 2.46 -1.22
C GLU A 176 -19.18 1.33 -0.24
N GLU A 177 -18.98 0.07 -0.63
CA GLU A 177 -19.14 -1.08 0.26
C GLU A 177 -18.14 -1.03 1.43
N MET A 178 -16.89 -0.64 1.17
CA MET A 178 -15.87 -0.62 2.21
C MET A 178 -16.07 0.50 3.22
N ILE A 179 -16.43 1.71 2.78
CA ILE A 179 -16.70 2.82 3.72
C ILE A 179 -17.99 2.61 4.52
N ALA A 180 -18.92 1.80 4.02
CA ALA A 180 -20.15 1.42 4.72
C ALA A 180 -20.00 0.14 5.57
N SER A 181 -18.85 -0.53 5.49
CA SER A 181 -18.62 -1.83 6.12
C SER A 181 -18.60 -1.74 7.64
N THR A 182 -19.24 -2.71 8.30
CA THR A 182 -19.17 -2.91 9.75
C THR A 182 -18.10 -3.94 10.14
N LEU A 183 -17.19 -4.28 9.23
CA LEU A 183 -16.13 -5.26 9.46
C LEU A 183 -15.21 -4.80 10.58
N ASP A 184 -14.99 -5.66 11.57
CA ASP A 184 -14.09 -5.43 12.69
C ASP A 184 -13.29 -6.70 12.97
N TYR A 185 -11.96 -6.60 12.89
CA TYR A 185 -11.06 -7.70 13.22
C TYR A 185 -10.60 -7.68 14.68
N THR A 186 -10.97 -6.67 15.45
CA THR A 186 -10.55 -6.50 16.83
C THR A 186 -11.01 -7.68 17.70
N PRO A 187 -10.12 -8.32 18.47
CA PRO A 187 -10.51 -9.36 19.41
C PRO A 187 -11.47 -8.80 20.48
N GLN A 188 -12.48 -9.57 20.85
CA GLN A 188 -13.43 -9.18 21.91
C GLN A 188 -12.75 -9.03 23.29
N ASP A 189 -11.69 -9.80 23.54
CA ASP A 189 -10.89 -9.72 24.76
C ASP A 189 -9.46 -9.26 24.43
N LEU A 190 -9.11 -8.08 24.91
CA LEU A 190 -7.79 -7.46 24.75
C LEU A 190 -6.89 -7.65 25.99
N ASN A 191 -7.34 -8.39 27.01
CA ASN A 191 -6.52 -8.67 28.18
C ASN A 191 -5.26 -9.47 27.81
N LEU A 192 -4.15 -9.15 28.46
CA LEU A 192 -2.92 -9.93 28.30
C LEU A 192 -3.13 -11.33 28.91
N GLY A 193 -3.20 -12.34 28.05
CA GLY A 193 -3.44 -13.70 28.50
C GLY A 193 -3.50 -14.72 27.37
N LYS A 194 -4.24 -15.80 27.62
CA LYS A 194 -4.54 -16.80 26.60
C LYS A 194 -5.52 -16.19 25.60
N MET A 195 -5.14 -16.16 24.32
CA MET A 195 -6.03 -15.73 23.25
C MET A 195 -6.67 -16.95 22.57
N ASN A 196 -7.96 -16.84 22.25
CA ASN A 196 -8.63 -17.86 21.46
C ASN A 196 -8.17 -17.78 20.00
N MET A 197 -7.27 -18.68 19.60
CA MET A 197 -6.70 -18.68 18.26
C MET A 197 -7.66 -19.15 17.16
N SER A 198 -8.83 -19.71 17.49
CA SER A 198 -9.75 -20.27 16.49
C SER A 198 -10.36 -19.22 15.55
N ALA A 199 -10.33 -17.94 15.92
CA ALA A 199 -10.84 -16.84 15.10
C ALA A 199 -9.80 -16.30 14.11
N PHE A 200 -8.51 -16.57 14.31
CA PHE A 200 -7.43 -16.04 13.47
C PHE A 200 -7.01 -17.07 12.43
N VAL A 201 -7.89 -17.26 11.46
CA VAL A 201 -7.66 -18.18 10.34
C VAL A 201 -7.26 -17.42 9.08
N VAL A 202 -6.40 -18.06 8.30
CA VAL A 202 -5.98 -17.56 7.00
C VAL A 202 -7.22 -17.50 6.08
N PRO A 203 -7.53 -16.33 5.48
CA PRO A 203 -8.68 -16.19 4.59
C PRO A 203 -8.58 -17.13 3.39
N VAL A 204 -9.69 -17.76 3.02
CA VAL A 204 -9.76 -18.66 1.87
C VAL A 204 -10.78 -18.10 0.87
N PRO A 205 -10.34 -17.61 -0.31
CA PRO A 205 -11.24 -16.98 -1.27
C PRO A 205 -12.29 -17.97 -1.79
N GLY A 206 -13.46 -17.45 -2.16
CA GLY A 206 -14.57 -18.24 -2.70
C GLY A 206 -15.31 -19.11 -1.69
N LYS A 207 -14.88 -19.16 -0.42
CA LYS A 207 -15.64 -19.80 0.67
C LYS A 207 -16.58 -18.78 1.32
N GLY A 208 -17.61 -18.36 0.59
CA GLY A 208 -18.54 -17.33 1.08
C GLY A 208 -19.47 -16.75 0.02
N LYS A 209 -20.07 -17.61 -0.80
CA LYS A 209 -21.36 -17.29 -1.45
C LYS A 209 -22.49 -17.89 -0.64
#